data_AF-A0AAW4BGW3-F1
#
_entry.id   AF-A0AAW4BGW3-F1
#
_cell.length_a   1.000
_cell.length_b   1.000
_cell.length_c   1.000
_cell.angle_alpha   90.00
_cell.angle_beta   90.00
_cell.angle_gamma   90.00
#
_symmetry.space_group_name_H-M   'P 1'
#
loop_
_entity.id
_entity.type
_entity.pdbx_description
1 polymer ?
#
loop_
_entity_poly.entity_id
_entity_poly.type
_entity_poly.pdbx_seq_one_letter_code
_entity_poly.pdbx_strand_id
1 'polypeptide(L)'
;FSAKTMGRNASLWAFFLLHSLAFLKEGGRVAWVLPSSLLHADYAEKLLEVHQKHFKQIKILKLAERFFKEEGAKETSIILLAEGFHKKETPQSNLSV
;
A
#
# COMPACT_ATOMS: atom_id res chain seq x y z
N PHE A 1 -0.04 6.29 26.19
CA PHE A 1 -0.26 5.99 24.76
C PHE A 1 1.06 5.53 24.17
N SER A 2 1.10 4.29 23.67
CA SER A 2 2.33 3.56 23.34
C SER A 2 3.17 4.28 22.28
N ALA A 3 4.50 4.28 22.48
CA ALA A 3 5.52 4.78 21.56
C ALA A 3 5.55 4.09 20.17
N LYS A 4 4.60 3.19 19.88
CA LYS A 4 4.54 2.36 18.66
C LYS A 4 3.22 2.47 17.88
N THR A 5 2.44 3.53 18.04
CA THR A 5 1.22 3.76 17.23
C THR A 5 1.48 4.81 16.15
N MET A 6 0.72 4.80 15.05
CA MET A 6 0.84 5.76 13.92
C MET A 6 0.49 7.22 14.26
N GLY A 7 0.32 7.55 15.55
CA GLY A 7 -0.09 8.87 16.02
C GLY A 7 -1.60 9.05 16.03
N ARG A 8 -2.07 10.02 16.83
CA ARG A 8 -3.49 10.33 17.02
C ARG A 8 -4.16 10.91 15.77
N ASN A 9 -3.36 11.46 14.86
CA ASN A 9 -3.84 12.18 13.67
C ASN A 9 -3.82 11.31 12.40
N ALA A 10 -3.50 10.02 12.52
CA ALA A 10 -3.55 9.11 11.39
C ALA A 10 -4.98 8.98 10.87
N SER A 11 -5.14 9.14 9.55
CA SER A 11 -6.43 8.98 8.91
C SER A 11 -6.88 7.52 8.90
N LEU A 12 -8.19 7.30 8.92
CA LEU A 12 -8.78 5.96 9.04
C LEU A 12 -8.32 4.99 7.92
N TRP A 13 -8.15 5.48 6.69
CA TRP A 13 -7.69 4.68 5.55
C TRP A 13 -6.35 3.98 5.82
N ALA A 14 -5.48 4.60 6.63
CA ALA A 14 -4.16 4.07 6.93
C ALA A 14 -4.24 2.79 7.77
N PHE A 15 -5.20 2.72 8.69
CA PHE A 15 -5.46 1.52 9.48
C PHE A 15 -6.05 0.40 8.63
N PHE A 16 -6.98 0.72 7.72
CA PHE A 16 -7.51 -0.27 6.77
C PHE A 16 -6.42 -0.83 5.84
N LEU A 17 -5.52 0.03 5.38
CA LEU A 17 -4.40 -0.39 4.55
C LEU A 17 -3.52 -1.41 5.28
N LEU A 18 -3.11 -1.14 6.52
CA LEU A 18 -2.37 -2.11 7.35
C LEU A 18 -3.17 -3.37 7.65
N HIS A 19 -4.43 -3.22 8.06
CA HIS A 19 -5.28 -4.34 8.44
C HIS A 19 -5.50 -5.30 7.26
N SER A 20 -5.58 -4.76 6.03
CA SER A 20 -5.79 -5.57 4.83
C SER A 20 -4.69 -6.62 4.59
N LEU A 21 -3.46 -6.39 5.09
CA LEU A 21 -2.35 -7.35 4.94
C LEU A 21 -2.64 -8.69 5.60
N ALA A 22 -3.45 -8.73 6.67
CA ALA A 22 -3.79 -9.96 7.39
C ALA A 22 -4.65 -10.93 6.56
N PHE A 23 -5.23 -10.47 5.46
CA PHE A 23 -6.14 -11.27 4.61
C PHE A 23 -5.47 -11.76 3.32
N LEU A 24 -4.22 -11.35 3.07
CA LEU A 24 -3.52 -11.70 1.84
C LEU A 24 -2.89 -13.08 1.95
N LYS A 25 -2.99 -13.86 0.87
CA LYS A 25 -2.33 -15.16 0.73
C LYS A 25 -0.89 -14.97 0.23
N GLU A 26 -0.03 -15.94 0.52
CA GLU A 26 1.32 -16.04 -0.04
C GLU A 26 1.30 -15.87 -1.58
N GLY A 27 2.19 -15.04 -2.12
CA GLY A 27 2.24 -14.70 -3.54
C GLY A 27 1.15 -13.73 -4.02
N GLY A 28 0.29 -13.24 -3.12
CA GLY A 28 -0.83 -12.37 -3.42
C GLY A 28 -0.45 -11.07 -4.14
N ARG A 29 -1.41 -10.55 -4.91
CA ARG A 29 -1.36 -9.27 -5.59
C ARG A 29 -2.57 -8.45 -5.22
N VAL A 30 -2.41 -7.15 -5.10
CA VAL A 30 -3.46 -6.25 -4.63
C VAL A 30 -3.28 -4.86 -5.21
N ALA A 31 -4.39 -4.17 -5.37
CA ALA A 31 -4.46 -2.76 -5.75
C ALA A 31 -5.36 -2.05 -4.74
N TRP A 32 -4.84 -1.01 -4.10
CA TRP A 32 -5.65 -0.13 -3.24
C TRP A 32 -5.85 1.22 -3.92
N VAL A 33 -7.09 1.68 -3.93
CA VAL A 33 -7.43 3.06 -4.26
C VAL A 33 -7.34 3.88 -2.98
N LEU A 34 -6.40 4.81 -2.91
CA LEU A 34 -6.06 5.57 -1.71
C LEU A 34 -6.12 7.08 -1.99
N PRO A 35 -6.32 7.91 -0.96
CA PRO A 35 -6.21 9.36 -1.12
C PRO A 35 -4.77 9.79 -1.44
N SER A 36 -4.64 10.92 -2.15
CA SER A 36 -3.34 11.51 -2.49
C SER A 36 -2.48 11.87 -1.28
N SER A 37 -3.09 11.99 -0.09
CA SER A 37 -2.40 12.12 1.19
C SER A 37 -1.34 11.04 1.46
N LEU A 38 -1.42 9.86 0.84
CA LEU A 38 -0.34 8.85 0.95
C LEU A 38 1.02 9.41 0.49
N LEU A 39 1.06 10.43 -0.36
CA LEU A 39 2.32 10.98 -0.87
C LEU A 39 3.00 11.96 0.10
N HIS A 40 2.31 12.44 1.14
CA HIS A 40 2.81 13.56 1.96
C HIS A 40 2.38 13.54 3.44
N ALA A 41 1.50 12.64 3.86
CA ALA A 41 1.17 12.50 5.28
C ALA A 41 2.41 12.02 6.07
N ASP A 42 2.59 12.55 7.27
CA ASP A 42 3.72 12.26 8.17
C ASP A 42 3.85 10.77 8.52
N TYR A 43 2.74 10.04 8.58
CA TYR A 43 2.74 8.59 8.82
C TYR A 43 2.86 7.74 7.54
N ALA A 44 2.81 8.33 6.34
CA ALA A 44 2.73 7.58 5.09
C ALA A 44 4.03 6.85 4.74
N GLU A 45 5.18 7.44 5.02
CA GLU A 45 6.50 6.82 4.81
C GLU A 45 6.56 5.47 5.52
N LYS A 46 6.18 5.44 6.80
CA LYS A 46 6.15 4.22 7.60
C LYS A 46 5.17 3.17 7.08
N LEU A 47 4.04 3.58 6.50
CA LEU A 47 3.12 2.65 5.85
C LEU A 47 3.80 2.01 4.64
N LEU A 48 4.42 2.81 3.77
CA LEU A 48 5.11 2.32 2.58
C LEU A 48 6.25 1.38 2.96
N GLU A 49 7.05 1.70 3.97
CA GLU A 49 8.10 0.81 4.50
C GLU A 49 7.55 -0.54 4.96
N VAL A 50 6.43 -0.55 5.68
CA VAL A 50 5.76 -1.81 6.08
C VAL A 50 5.39 -2.60 4.83
N HIS A 51 4.73 -1.97 3.86
CA HIS A 51 4.32 -2.68 2.64
C HIS A 51 5.52 -3.20 1.85
N GLN A 52 6.59 -2.42 1.71
CA GLN A 52 7.81 -2.85 1.02
C GLN A 52 8.47 -4.07 1.67
N LYS A 53 8.34 -4.25 2.99
CA LYS A 53 8.81 -5.47 3.68
C LYS A 53 7.93 -6.69 3.39
N HIS A 54 6.69 -6.48 3.02
CA HIS A 54 5.71 -7.54 2.77
C HIS A 54 5.60 -7.95 1.30
N PHE A 55 5.95 -7.09 0.35
CA PHE A 55 5.78 -7.32 -1.09
C PHE A 55 7.10 -7.27 -1.86
N LYS A 56 7.19 -8.08 -2.93
CA LYS A 56 8.35 -8.05 -3.83
C LYS A 56 8.42 -6.79 -4.69
N GLN A 57 7.28 -6.28 -5.09
CA GLN A 57 7.20 -5.08 -5.91
C GLN A 57 6.01 -4.23 -5.49
N ILE A 58 6.25 -2.92 -5.46
CA ILE A 58 5.24 -1.89 -5.22
C ILE A 58 5.37 -0.83 -6.31
N LYS A 59 4.23 -0.37 -6.83
CA LYS A 59 4.12 0.75 -7.77
C LYS A 59 3.01 1.68 -7.29
N ILE A 60 3.22 2.98 -7.47
CA ILE A 60 2.22 4.01 -7.16
C ILE A 60 1.86 4.71 -8.46
N LEU A 61 0.58 4.73 -8.78
CA LEU A 61 0.03 5.46 -9.92
C LEU A 61 -0.80 6.63 -9.38
N LYS A 62 -0.40 7.86 -9.72
CA LYS A 62 -1.21 9.04 -9.43
C LYS A 62 -2.25 9.20 -10.52
N LEU A 63 -3.52 9.33 -10.15
CA LEU A 63 -4.56 9.64 -11.11
C LEU A 63 -4.47 11.13 -11.47
N ALA A 64 -4.61 11.44 -12.77
CA ALA A 64 -4.54 12.82 -13.26
C ALA A 64 -5.75 13.64 -12.79
N GLU A 65 -6.90 12.99 -12.64
CA GLU A 65 -8.18 13.63 -12.37
C GLU A 65 -8.82 13.11 -11.09
N ARG A 66 -9.75 13.90 -10.54
CA ARG A 66 -10.57 13.52 -9.38
C ARG A 66 -11.76 12.70 -9.84
N PHE A 67 -11.50 11.45 -10.22
CA PHE A 67 -12.55 10.54 -10.71
C PHE A 67 -13.71 10.33 -9.74
N PHE A 68 -13.48 10.46 -8.42
CA PHE A 68 -14.50 10.22 -7.38
C PHE A 68 -15.12 11.51 -6.79
N LYS A 69 -15.11 12.60 -7.56
CA LYS A 69 -15.59 13.90 -7.09
C LYS A 69 -17.10 13.89 -6.81
N GLU A 70 -17.88 13.23 -7.66
CA GLU A 70 -19.35 13.17 -7.56
C GLU A 70 -19.80 12.34 -6.34
N GLU A 71 -18.97 11.42 -5.88
CA GLU A 71 -19.15 10.61 -4.67
C GLU A 71 -18.69 11.34 -3.39
N GLY A 72 -18.29 12.61 -3.52
CA GLY A 72 -17.88 13.47 -2.40
C GLY A 72 -16.41 13.33 -1.98
N ALA A 73 -15.58 12.60 -2.72
CA ALA A 73 -14.15 12.51 -2.41
C ALA A 73 -13.47 13.87 -2.61
N LYS A 74 -12.86 14.40 -1.54
CA LYS A 74 -12.25 15.75 -1.51
C LYS A 74 -10.86 15.80 -2.12
N GLU A 75 -10.18 14.67 -2.21
CA GLU A 75 -8.82 14.54 -2.73
C GLU A 75 -8.78 13.77 -4.04
N THR A 76 -7.69 13.94 -4.79
CA THR A 76 -7.37 13.05 -5.91
C THR A 76 -6.97 11.68 -5.39
N SER A 77 -7.29 10.63 -6.13
CA SER A 77 -6.90 9.28 -5.77
C SER A 77 -5.56 8.88 -6.37
N ILE A 78 -4.91 7.94 -5.71
CA ILE A 78 -3.77 7.20 -6.22
C ILE A 78 -4.12 5.70 -6.21
N ILE A 79 -3.41 4.91 -7.00
CA ILE A 79 -3.47 3.45 -6.95
C ILE A 79 -2.13 2.94 -6.46
N LEU A 80 -2.14 2.27 -5.30
CA LEU A 80 -1.00 1.51 -4.80
C LEU A 80 -1.14 0.07 -5.28
N LEU A 81 -0.30 -0.31 -6.24
CA LEU A 81 -0.20 -1.69 -6.75
C LEU A 81 0.90 -2.41 -5.99
N ALA A 82 0.62 -3.60 -5.48
CA ALA A 82 1.61 -4.42 -4.80
C ALA A 82 1.49 -5.89 -5.21
N GLU A 83 2.63 -6.57 -5.39
CA GLU A 83 2.68 -7.97 -5.80
C GLU A 83 3.76 -8.78 -5.10
N GLY A 84 3.50 -10.09 -4.99
CA GLY A 84 4.40 -11.04 -4.36
C GLY A 84 4.37 -10.95 -2.84
N PHE A 85 3.18 -10.86 -2.23
CA PHE A 85 3.01 -10.83 -0.78
C PHE A 85 3.70 -12.04 -0.13
N HIS A 86 4.67 -11.79 0.75
CA HIS A 86 5.51 -12.78 1.46
C HIS A 86 6.23 -13.81 0.61
N LYS A 87 6.12 -13.72 -0.72
CA LYS A 87 6.64 -14.71 -1.66
C LYS A 87 8.13 -14.91 -1.41
N LYS A 88 8.51 -16.10 -0.94
CA LYS A 88 9.93 -16.46 -0.83
C LYS A 88 10.62 -16.30 -2.19
N GLU A 89 11.88 -15.88 -2.20
CA GLU A 89 12.69 -15.97 -3.41
C GLU A 89 12.84 -17.44 -3.77
N THR A 90 12.36 -17.81 -4.95
CA THR A 90 12.68 -19.11 -5.51
C THR A 90 14.12 -19.00 -6.00
N PRO A 91 15.05 -19.87 -5.56
CA PRO A 91 16.40 -19.89 -6.10
C PRO A 91 16.30 -19.93 -7.62
N GLN A 92 17.03 -19.03 -8.28
CA GLN A 92 17.08 -18.93 -9.73
C GLN A 92 17.58 -20.27 -10.26
N SER A 93 16.68 -21.12 -10.76
CA SER A 93 17.07 -22.36 -11.42
C SER A 93 17.67 -21.95 -12.76
N ASN A 94 19.00 -21.96 -12.84
CA ASN A 94 19.74 -21.84 -14.09
C ASN A 94 19.45 -23.08 -14.94
N LEU A 95 18.29 -23.12 -15.61
CA LEU A 95 18.08 -24.01 -16.74
C LEU A 95 18.50 -23.26 -17.99
N SER A 96 19.81 -23.31 -18.25
CA SER A 96 20.33 -23.20 -19.60
C SER A 96 19.94 -24.47 -20.36
N VAL A 97 19.13 -24.30 -21.42
CA VAL A 97 19.09 -25.21 -22.56
C VAL A 97 19.56 -24.42 -23.76
#